data_AF-A0A9N7NIY5-F1
#
_entry.id   AF-A0A9N7NIY5-F1
#
_cell.length_a   1.000
_cell.length_b   1.000
_cell.length_c   1.000
_cell.angle_alpha   90.00
_cell.angle_beta   90.00
_cell.angle_gamma   90.00
#
_symmetry.space_group_name_H-M   'P 1'
#
loop_
_entity.id
_entity.type
_entity.pdbx_description
1 polymer ?
#
loop_
_entity_poly.entity_id
_entity_poly.type
_entity_poly.pdbx_seq_one_letter_code
_entity_poly.pdbx_strand_id
1 'polypeptide(L)'
;YLTREIIEPEKLSSDPTTGDPIVNRSYINWVKQDQLIASWLLSSLSENVLVTTVGLSTSRQIWDSLRSGFASHSLAKQMQLKLELQTLKKGSMKMRDYYNKVKGICDLLAAAGQRIDEGDQILHLLAGLGSEYNPVVVSLTSRSEKFSMMEAYSILLSFESRLESIEGGNETDGSLLAANMATNSNNNANMVVYASRGRGSNALRGRSGQGSRGRNSGRSYRGRGGR
;
A
#
# COMPACT_ATOMS: atom_id res chain seq x y z
N TYR A 1 16.07 -1.71 41.70
CA TYR A 1 15.77 -2.23 43.06
C TYR A 1 14.59 -3.23 43.09
N LEU A 2 14.31 -4.00 42.04
CA LEU A 2 13.23 -5.00 42.03
C LEU A 2 13.73 -6.32 41.42
N THR A 3 14.79 -6.86 42.01
CA THR A 3 15.43 -8.14 41.65
C THR A 3 15.68 -8.98 42.91
N ARG A 4 14.67 -9.03 43.78
CA ARG A 4 14.58 -10.02 44.86
C ARG A 4 13.41 -10.93 44.51
N GLU A 5 13.71 -12.16 44.13
CA GLU A 5 12.71 -13.21 44.14
C GLU A 5 12.23 -13.38 45.59
N ILE A 6 10.95 -13.14 45.84
CA ILE A 6 10.35 -13.39 47.16
C ILE A 6 10.03 -14.88 47.20
N ILE A 7 11.08 -15.67 47.45
CA ILE A 7 11.00 -17.12 47.66
C ILE A 7 10.06 -17.38 48.85
N GLU A 8 9.16 -18.34 48.70
CA GLU A 8 8.24 -18.75 49.77
C GLU A 8 9.07 -19.26 50.98
N PRO A 9 8.95 -18.63 52.16
CA PRO A 9 9.73 -19.05 53.33
C PRO A 9 9.23 -20.39 53.87
N GLU A 10 10.12 -21.21 54.43
CA GLU A 10 9.76 -22.55 54.90
C GLU A 10 8.65 -22.50 55.95
N LYS A 11 7.57 -23.26 55.69
CA LYS A 11 6.34 -23.31 56.50
C LYS A 11 6.56 -23.78 57.94
N LEU A 12 7.56 -24.64 58.13
CA LEU A 12 7.99 -25.17 59.42
C LEU A 12 9.43 -24.74 59.69
N SER A 13 9.72 -24.43 60.94
CA SER A 13 11.06 -24.11 61.47
C SER A 13 11.25 -24.89 62.77
N SER A 14 12.42 -25.48 62.99
CA SER A 14 12.73 -26.19 64.24
C SER A 14 12.75 -25.24 65.45
N ASP A 15 12.19 -25.70 66.57
CA ASP A 15 12.35 -25.03 67.86
C ASP A 15 13.83 -25.08 68.29
N PRO A 16 14.51 -23.94 68.54
CA PRO A 16 15.91 -23.94 69.02
C PRO A 16 16.09 -24.53 70.44
N THR A 17 14.99 -24.79 71.14
CA THR A 17 14.94 -25.30 72.52
C THR A 17 14.48 -26.75 72.62
N THR A 18 13.67 -27.22 71.66
CA THR A 18 12.99 -28.53 71.75
C THR A 18 13.16 -29.39 70.49
N GLY A 19 13.56 -28.81 69.35
CA GLY A 19 13.69 -29.51 68.06
C GLY A 19 12.37 -29.77 67.33
N ASP A 20 11.23 -29.62 68.00
CA ASP A 20 9.90 -29.80 67.42
C ASP A 20 9.59 -28.81 66.26
N PRO A 21 8.73 -29.21 65.31
CA PRO A 21 8.40 -28.40 64.13
C PRO A 21 7.39 -27.28 64.46
N ILE A 22 7.89 -26.05 64.66
CA ILE A 22 7.08 -24.86 64.88
C ILE A 22 6.68 -24.20 63.56
N VAL A 23 5.45 -23.68 63.46
CA VAL A 23 5.01 -22.90 62.30
C VAL A 23 5.77 -21.56 62.25
N ASN A 24 6.49 -21.35 61.14
CA ASN A 24 7.39 -20.22 60.97
C ASN A 24 6.63 -18.88 60.96
N ARG A 25 7.01 -17.93 61.84
CA ARG A 25 6.36 -16.60 61.91
C ARG A 25 6.54 -15.78 60.63
N SER A 26 7.64 -15.97 59.89
CA SER A 26 7.83 -15.32 58.59
C SER A 26 6.89 -15.86 57.52
N TYR A 27 6.59 -17.16 57.53
CA TYR A 27 5.57 -17.77 56.67
C TYR A 27 4.17 -17.23 56.95
N ILE A 28 3.78 -17.10 58.22
CA ILE A 28 2.48 -16.50 58.59
C ILE A 28 2.36 -15.05 58.07
N ASN A 29 3.45 -14.28 58.11
CA ASN A 29 3.45 -12.91 57.59
C ASN A 29 3.47 -12.86 56.05
N TRP A 30 4.21 -13.77 55.39
CA TRP A 30 4.22 -13.90 53.93
C TRP A 30 2.84 -14.29 53.38
N VAL A 31 2.17 -15.28 53.99
CA VAL A 31 0.79 -15.66 53.60
C VAL A 31 -0.18 -14.49 53.77
N LYS A 32 -0.08 -13.71 54.86
CA LYS A 32 -0.91 -12.50 55.02
C LYS A 32 -0.65 -11.45 53.93
N GLN A 33 0.60 -11.28 53.51
CA GLN A 33 0.96 -10.34 52.44
C GLN A 33 0.47 -10.83 51.06
N ASP A 34 0.68 -12.11 50.73
CA ASP A 34 0.17 -12.74 49.52
C ASP A 34 -1.35 -12.62 49.41
N GLN A 35 -2.09 -12.94 50.48
CA GLN A 35 -3.56 -12.84 50.47
C GLN A 35 -4.07 -11.40 50.38
N LEU A 36 -3.36 -10.42 50.97
CA LEU A 36 -3.67 -9.00 50.76
C LEU A 36 -3.47 -8.60 49.29
N ILE A 37 -2.35 -8.98 48.67
CA ILE A 37 -2.06 -8.69 47.25
C ILE A 37 -3.08 -9.41 46.35
N ALA A 38 -3.43 -10.66 46.64
CA ALA A 38 -4.46 -11.41 45.92
C ALA A 38 -5.83 -10.72 46.01
N SER A 39 -6.26 -10.32 47.21
CA SER A 39 -7.53 -9.61 47.39
C SER A 39 -7.56 -8.27 46.64
N TRP A 40 -6.44 -7.53 46.63
CA TRP A 40 -6.33 -6.26 45.91
C TRP A 40 -6.35 -6.48 44.39
N LEU A 41 -5.58 -7.44 43.87
CA LEU A 41 -5.62 -7.83 42.45
C LEU A 41 -7.04 -8.18 42.04
N LEU A 42 -7.71 -9.10 42.73
CA LEU A 42 -9.09 -9.49 42.43
C LEU A 42 -10.06 -8.29 42.48
N SER A 43 -9.92 -7.38 43.45
CA SER A 43 -10.75 -6.16 43.54
C SER A 43 -10.56 -5.17 42.37
N SER A 44 -9.46 -5.28 41.62
CA SER A 44 -9.14 -4.42 40.47
C SER A 44 -9.58 -4.99 39.12
N LEU A 45 -10.06 -6.24 39.08
CA LEU A 45 -10.44 -6.94 37.85
C LEU A 45 -11.93 -6.76 37.53
N SER A 46 -12.25 -6.64 36.24
CA SER A 46 -13.63 -6.78 35.77
C SER A 46 -14.10 -8.24 35.87
N GLU A 47 -15.40 -8.45 36.07
CA GLU A 47 -16.06 -9.76 36.22
C GLU A 47 -15.65 -10.79 35.16
N ASN A 48 -15.60 -10.40 33.88
CA ASN A 48 -15.16 -11.26 32.77
C ASN A 48 -13.73 -11.82 32.93
N VAL A 49 -12.86 -11.12 33.67
CA VAL A 49 -11.48 -11.54 33.92
C VAL A 49 -11.38 -12.33 35.24
N LEU A 50 -12.22 -12.04 36.23
CA LEU A 50 -12.33 -12.82 37.47
C LEU A 50 -12.68 -14.29 37.21
N VAL A 51 -13.47 -14.58 36.17
CA VAL A 51 -13.74 -15.97 35.73
C VAL A 51 -12.45 -16.74 35.40
N THR A 52 -11.40 -16.07 34.91
CA THR A 52 -10.11 -16.70 34.57
C THR A 52 -9.21 -16.95 35.77
N THR A 53 -9.51 -16.36 36.94
CA THR A 53 -8.72 -16.52 38.18
C THR A 53 -9.38 -17.45 39.21
N VAL A 54 -10.52 -18.07 38.87
CA VAL A 54 -11.23 -19.03 39.74
C VAL A 54 -10.35 -20.24 40.03
N GLY A 55 -10.18 -20.55 41.32
CA GLY A 55 -9.37 -21.68 41.80
C GLY A 55 -7.88 -21.38 42.01
N LEU A 56 -7.41 -20.17 41.70
CA LEU A 56 -6.05 -19.72 41.99
C LEU A 56 -5.97 -19.17 43.42
N SER A 57 -5.04 -19.68 44.23
CA SER A 57 -5.02 -19.42 45.67
C SER A 57 -3.92 -18.45 46.14
N THR A 58 -2.96 -18.10 45.28
CA THR A 58 -1.86 -17.17 45.61
C THR A 58 -1.82 -15.98 44.65
N SER A 59 -1.31 -14.85 45.11
CA SER A 59 -1.20 -13.64 44.29
C SER A 59 -0.28 -13.86 43.08
N ARG A 60 0.73 -14.73 43.22
CA ARG A 60 1.61 -15.13 42.11
C ARG A 60 0.85 -15.89 41.02
N GLN A 61 0.05 -16.91 41.37
CA GLN A 61 -0.74 -17.66 40.40
C GLN A 61 -1.72 -16.73 39.66
N ILE A 62 -2.42 -15.87 40.39
CA ILE A 62 -3.31 -14.85 39.83
C ILE A 62 -2.53 -13.96 38.85
N TRP A 63 -1.41 -13.39 39.27
CA TRP A 63 -0.57 -12.53 38.42
C TRP A 63 -0.04 -13.23 37.17
N ASP A 64 0.47 -14.45 37.28
CA ASP A 64 1.03 -15.20 36.15
C ASP A 64 -0.09 -15.65 35.16
N SER A 65 -1.30 -15.92 35.64
CA SER A 65 -2.47 -16.18 34.79
C SER A 65 -2.94 -14.93 34.02
N LEU A 66 -3.05 -13.78 34.71
CA LEU A 66 -3.38 -12.50 34.09
C LEU A 66 -2.32 -12.11 33.05
N ARG A 67 -1.04 -12.23 33.42
CA ARG A 67 0.09 -11.92 32.55
C ARG A 67 0.10 -12.76 31.28
N SER A 68 -0.15 -14.06 31.38
CA SER A 68 -0.21 -14.95 30.22
C SER A 68 -1.47 -14.72 29.36
N GLY A 69 -2.63 -14.48 29.98
CA GLY A 69 -3.87 -14.10 29.28
C GLY A 69 -3.74 -12.80 28.49
N PHE A 70 -3.31 -11.71 29.14
CA PHE A 70 -3.15 -10.41 28.47
C PHE A 70 -1.97 -10.39 27.47
N ALA A 71 -0.86 -11.09 27.75
CA ALA A 71 0.23 -11.22 26.78
C ALA A 71 -0.17 -12.01 25.54
N SER A 72 -0.88 -13.13 25.68
CA SER A 72 -1.36 -13.92 24.54
C SER A 72 -2.41 -13.15 23.73
N HIS A 73 -3.32 -12.42 24.37
CA HIS A 73 -4.25 -11.52 23.68
C HIS A 73 -3.52 -10.40 22.91
N SER A 74 -2.50 -9.78 23.52
CA SER A 74 -1.68 -8.74 22.87
C SER A 74 -0.91 -9.29 21.65
N LEU A 75 -0.27 -10.46 21.78
CA LEU A 75 0.42 -11.13 20.68
C LEU A 75 -0.53 -11.53 19.56
N ALA A 76 -1.71 -12.09 19.89
CA ALA A 76 -2.75 -12.41 18.92
C ALA A 76 -3.23 -11.16 18.17
N LYS A 77 -3.41 -10.02 18.87
CA LYS A 77 -3.80 -8.76 18.23
C LYS A 77 -2.70 -8.17 17.35
N GLN A 78 -1.44 -8.24 17.76
CA GLN A 78 -0.29 -7.86 16.92
C GLN A 78 -0.23 -8.71 15.64
N MET A 79 -0.43 -10.03 15.73
CA MET A 79 -0.44 -10.92 14.57
C MET A 79 -1.65 -10.66 13.65
N GLN A 80 -2.83 -10.39 14.22
CA GLN A 80 -4.01 -9.98 13.44
C GLN A 80 -3.71 -8.70 12.64
N LEU A 81 -3.16 -7.67 13.27
CA LEU A 81 -2.84 -6.40 12.60
C LEU A 81 -1.75 -6.56 11.52
N LYS A 82 -0.75 -7.42 11.73
CA LYS A 82 0.25 -7.73 10.69
C LYS A 82 -0.36 -8.47 9.50
N LEU A 83 -1.26 -9.43 9.75
CA LEU A 83 -1.99 -10.14 8.69
C LEU A 83 -2.93 -9.18 7.94
N GLU A 84 -3.61 -8.28 8.65
CA GLU A 84 -4.46 -7.25 8.07
C GLU A 84 -3.63 -6.35 7.14
N LEU A 85 -2.48 -5.83 7.60
CA LEU A 85 -1.57 -5.02 6.78
C LEU A 85 -1.04 -5.76 5.54
N GLN A 86 -0.71 -7.05 5.67
CA GLN A 86 -0.21 -7.89 4.56
C GLN A 86 -1.29 -8.27 3.54
N THR A 87 -2.56 -8.32 3.94
CA THR A 87 -3.68 -8.74 3.08
C THR A 87 -4.56 -7.57 2.61
N LEU A 88 -4.36 -6.37 3.15
CA LEU A 88 -5.09 -5.17 2.76
C LEU A 88 -4.83 -4.82 1.29
N LYS A 89 -5.91 -4.64 0.54
CA LYS A 89 -5.90 -4.15 -0.84
C LYS A 89 -6.75 -2.90 -0.96
N LYS A 90 -6.41 -2.01 -1.90
CA LYS A 90 -7.22 -0.83 -2.23
C LYS A 90 -8.60 -1.25 -2.74
N GLY A 91 -8.63 -2.13 -3.74
CA GLY A 91 -9.88 -2.52 -4.41
C GLY A 91 -10.67 -1.29 -4.87
N SER A 92 -11.97 -1.26 -4.57
CA SER A 92 -12.86 -0.14 -4.87
C SER A 92 -12.77 1.06 -3.91
N MET A 93 -11.84 1.05 -2.94
CA MET A 93 -11.63 2.21 -2.05
C MET A 93 -10.90 3.35 -2.77
N LYS A 94 -11.18 4.60 -2.39
CA LYS A 94 -10.37 5.76 -2.80
C LYS A 94 -8.99 5.72 -2.12
N MET A 95 -7.97 6.28 -2.77
CA MET A 95 -6.58 6.26 -2.31
C MET A 95 -6.43 6.84 -0.90
N ARG A 96 -7.19 7.89 -0.58
CA ARG A 96 -7.24 8.51 0.75
C ARG A 96 -7.67 7.52 1.84
N ASP A 97 -8.73 6.75 1.60
CA ASP A 97 -9.31 5.86 2.60
C ASP A 97 -8.45 4.59 2.76
N TYR A 98 -7.83 4.13 1.67
CA TYR A 98 -6.82 3.08 1.68
C TYR A 98 -5.54 3.50 2.44
N TYR A 99 -5.00 4.68 2.15
CA TYR A 99 -3.86 5.26 2.88
C TYR A 99 -4.14 5.40 4.39
N ASN A 100 -5.31 5.92 4.74
CA ASN A 100 -5.73 6.06 6.14
C ASN A 100 -5.84 4.71 6.86
N LYS A 101 -6.26 3.63 6.17
CA LYS A 101 -6.25 2.26 6.71
C LYS A 101 -4.83 1.74 6.92
N VAL A 102 -3.96 1.82 5.91
CA VAL A 102 -2.55 1.40 6.03
C VAL A 102 -1.90 2.10 7.21
N LYS A 103 -2.00 3.43 7.27
CA LYS A 103 -1.46 4.23 8.35
C LYS A 103 -2.05 3.87 9.72
N GLY A 104 -3.38 3.72 9.82
CA GLY A 104 -4.04 3.35 11.07
C GLY A 104 -3.58 1.99 11.62
N ILE A 105 -3.34 1.00 10.75
CA ILE A 105 -2.79 -0.30 11.17
C ILE A 105 -1.34 -0.17 11.63
N CYS A 106 -0.52 0.63 10.94
CA CYS A 106 0.85 0.93 11.34
C CYS A 106 0.92 1.69 12.69
N ASP A 107 0.04 2.66 12.91
CA ASP A 107 -0.07 3.42 14.17
C ASP A 107 -0.52 2.51 15.33
N LEU A 108 -1.46 1.59 15.09
CA LEU A 108 -1.88 0.57 16.07
C LEU A 108 -0.75 -0.42 16.40
N LEU A 109 0.02 -0.86 15.41
CA LEU A 109 1.19 -1.72 15.63
C LEU A 109 2.29 -0.97 16.38
N ALA A 110 2.55 0.30 16.06
CA ALA A 110 3.47 1.16 16.80
C ALA A 110 3.05 1.36 18.26
N ALA A 111 1.76 1.54 18.53
CA ALA A 111 1.20 1.61 19.88
C ALA A 111 1.32 0.27 20.64
N ALA A 112 1.19 -0.86 19.94
CA ALA A 112 1.42 -2.20 20.47
C ALA A 112 2.93 -2.57 20.64
N GLY A 113 3.86 -1.63 20.45
CA GLY A 113 5.31 -1.87 20.58
C GLY A 113 5.96 -2.57 19.38
N GLN A 114 5.29 -2.61 18.24
CA GLN A 114 5.74 -3.22 16.98
C GLN A 114 5.83 -2.14 15.89
N ARG A 115 6.79 -1.22 16.01
CA ARG A 115 7.02 -0.18 15.00
C ARG A 115 7.54 -0.79 13.69
N ILE A 116 7.00 -0.29 12.58
CA ILE A 116 7.36 -0.66 11.20
C ILE A 116 8.18 0.51 10.61
N ASP A 117 9.27 0.22 9.89
CA ASP A 117 10.07 1.27 9.23
C ASP A 117 9.27 1.98 8.13
N GLU A 118 9.58 3.25 7.85
CA GLU A 118 8.84 4.02 6.83
C GLU A 118 8.96 3.37 5.43
N GLY A 119 10.09 2.73 5.10
CA GLY A 119 10.25 1.98 3.86
C GLY A 119 9.32 0.76 3.75
N ASP A 120 9.14 0.02 4.85
CA ASP A 120 8.21 -1.12 4.92
C ASP A 120 6.75 -0.65 4.85
N GLN A 121 6.41 0.49 5.48
CA GLN A 121 5.07 1.08 5.38
C GLN A 121 4.72 1.48 3.93
N ILE A 122 5.69 2.05 3.22
CA ILE A 122 5.58 2.35 1.78
C ILE A 122 5.45 1.06 0.96
N LEU A 123 6.23 0.02 1.26
CA LEU A 123 6.15 -1.27 0.57
C LEU A 123 4.76 -1.90 0.73
N HIS A 124 4.19 -1.88 1.94
CA HIS A 124 2.82 -2.34 2.20
C HIS A 124 1.76 -1.47 1.48
N LEU A 125 1.95 -0.15 1.43
CA LEU A 125 1.06 0.77 0.68
C LEU A 125 1.07 0.47 -0.83
N LEU A 126 2.22 0.11 -1.41
CA LEU A 126 2.32 -0.20 -2.84
C LEU A 126 1.84 -1.61 -3.17
N ALA A 127 2.10 -2.59 -2.30
CA ALA A 127 1.76 -4.00 -2.52
C ALA A 127 0.24 -4.30 -2.56
N GLY A 128 -0.58 -3.47 -1.90
CA GLY A 128 -2.03 -3.60 -1.92
C GLY A 128 -2.75 -2.87 -3.07
N LEU A 129 -2.03 -2.23 -3.99
CA LEU A 129 -2.61 -1.53 -5.13
C LEU A 129 -3.01 -2.51 -6.26
N GLY A 130 -3.98 -2.10 -7.08
CA GLY A 130 -4.36 -2.84 -8.28
C GLY A 130 -3.43 -2.55 -9.47
N SER A 131 -3.59 -3.35 -10.54
CA SER A 131 -2.77 -3.29 -11.75
C SER A 131 -2.78 -1.93 -12.46
N GLU A 132 -3.84 -1.15 -12.28
CA GLU A 132 -3.99 0.21 -12.77
C GLU A 132 -2.91 1.17 -12.21
N TYR A 133 -2.39 0.91 -11.00
CA TYR A 133 -1.30 1.69 -10.39
C TYR A 133 0.11 1.23 -10.80
N ASN A 134 0.26 0.14 -11.56
CA ASN A 134 1.56 -0.41 -11.96
C ASN A 134 2.55 0.64 -12.52
N PRO A 135 2.16 1.62 -13.38
CA PRO A 135 3.09 2.63 -13.86
C PRO A 135 3.72 3.49 -12.75
N VAL A 136 2.94 3.81 -11.70
CA VAL A 136 3.43 4.57 -10.54
C VAL A 136 4.19 3.69 -9.57
N VAL A 137 3.78 2.43 -9.37
CA VAL A 137 4.54 1.47 -8.56
C VAL A 137 5.95 1.28 -9.16
N VAL A 138 6.07 1.14 -10.48
CA VAL A 138 7.36 1.08 -11.18
C VAL A 138 8.13 2.40 -11.03
N SER A 139 7.48 3.56 -11.25
CA SER A 139 8.14 4.88 -11.11
C SER A 139 8.64 5.19 -9.69
N LEU A 140 8.00 4.64 -8.65
CA LEU A 140 8.41 4.80 -7.26
C LEU A 140 9.50 3.79 -6.88
N THR A 141 9.37 2.52 -7.30
CA THR A 141 10.36 1.46 -6.98
C THR A 141 11.65 1.56 -7.81
N SER A 142 11.65 2.25 -8.95
CA SER A 142 12.87 2.55 -9.71
C SER A 142 13.68 3.73 -9.17
N ARG A 143 13.18 4.43 -8.15
CA ARG A 143 13.83 5.63 -7.60
C ARG A 143 14.87 5.24 -6.55
N SER A 144 16.10 5.75 -6.69
CA SER A 144 17.23 5.43 -5.80
C SER A 144 17.25 6.23 -4.49
N GLU A 145 16.51 7.34 -4.43
CA GLU A 145 16.37 8.19 -3.24
C GLU A 145 15.30 7.65 -2.29
N LYS A 146 15.55 7.79 -0.99
CA LYS A 146 14.49 7.60 0.01
C LYS A 146 13.43 8.70 -0.16
N PHE A 147 12.17 8.29 -0.29
CA PHE A 147 11.00 9.16 -0.29
C PHE A 147 10.14 8.90 0.95
N SER A 148 9.37 9.90 1.39
CA SER A 148 8.52 9.76 2.58
C SER A 148 7.18 9.08 2.27
N MET A 149 6.54 8.53 3.29
CA MET A 149 5.19 7.95 3.23
C MET A 149 4.13 8.99 2.82
N MET A 150 4.38 10.27 3.11
CA MET A 150 3.53 11.39 2.66
C MET A 150 3.76 11.74 1.18
N GLU A 151 5.01 11.66 0.70
CA GLU A 151 5.37 11.89 -0.69
C GLU A 151 4.83 10.78 -1.59
N ALA A 152 4.97 9.51 -1.18
CA ALA A 152 4.35 8.35 -1.82
C ALA A 152 2.84 8.57 -2.01
N TYR A 153 2.15 8.97 -0.93
CA TYR A 153 0.72 9.27 -0.94
C TYR A 153 0.34 10.44 -1.86
N SER A 154 1.12 11.53 -1.89
CA SER A 154 0.83 12.66 -2.78
C SER A 154 0.95 12.30 -4.27
N ILE A 155 1.93 11.48 -4.63
CA ILE A 155 2.12 10.98 -6.00
C ILE A 155 0.95 10.06 -6.36
N LEU A 156 0.62 9.10 -5.49
CA LEU A 156 -0.50 8.17 -5.68
C LEU A 156 -1.87 8.88 -5.80
N LEU A 157 -2.11 9.93 -5.01
CA LEU A 157 -3.33 10.75 -5.08
C LEU A 157 -3.40 11.56 -6.39
N SER A 158 -2.26 12.10 -6.85
CA SER A 158 -2.19 12.80 -8.15
C SER A 158 -2.46 11.87 -9.34
N PHE A 159 -2.16 10.57 -9.18
CA PHE A 159 -2.42 9.55 -10.20
C PHE A 159 -3.87 9.03 -10.15
N GLU A 160 -4.49 8.91 -8.97
CA GLU A 160 -5.93 8.60 -8.86
C GLU A 160 -6.78 9.62 -9.62
N SER A 161 -6.49 10.93 -9.47
CA SER A 161 -7.17 11.98 -10.24
C SER A 161 -6.95 11.89 -11.76
N ARG A 162 -5.81 11.35 -12.21
CA ARG A 162 -5.56 11.07 -13.64
C ARG A 162 -6.31 9.85 -14.15
N LEU A 163 -6.43 8.79 -13.35
CA LEU A 163 -7.27 7.62 -13.68
C LEU A 163 -8.73 8.05 -13.80
N GLU A 164 -9.29 8.74 -12.80
CA GLU A 164 -10.67 9.26 -12.81
C GLU A 164 -10.94 10.12 -14.07
N SER A 165 -9.95 10.93 -14.50
CA SER A 165 -10.05 11.76 -15.72
C SER A 165 -10.00 10.97 -17.04
N ILE A 166 -9.33 9.81 -17.07
CA ILE A 166 -9.24 8.95 -18.25
C ILE A 166 -10.47 8.05 -18.34
N GLU A 167 -10.91 7.48 -17.21
CA GLU A 167 -12.10 6.64 -17.13
C GLU A 167 -13.37 7.42 -17.49
N GLY A 168 -13.54 8.62 -16.92
CA GLY A 168 -14.63 9.53 -17.27
C GLY A 168 -14.57 10.10 -18.70
N GLY A 169 -13.44 9.93 -19.41
CA GLY A 169 -13.30 10.30 -20.82
C GLY A 169 -13.78 9.23 -21.80
N ASN A 170 -14.00 7.98 -21.37
CA ASN A 170 -14.26 6.86 -22.29
C ASN A 170 -15.73 6.70 -22.72
N GLU A 171 -16.67 7.47 -22.15
CA GLU A 171 -18.08 7.43 -22.58
C GLU A 171 -18.39 8.38 -23.77
N THR A 172 -17.45 9.23 -24.18
CA THR A 172 -17.60 10.14 -25.35
C THR A 172 -16.31 10.28 -26.16
N ASP A 173 -16.43 10.36 -27.49
CA ASP A 173 -15.37 10.69 -28.46
C ASP A 173 -14.18 9.72 -28.63
N GLY A 174 -14.49 8.51 -29.09
CA GLY A 174 -13.52 7.65 -29.81
C GLY A 174 -13.09 8.18 -31.19
N SER A 175 -12.93 9.51 -31.37
CA SER A 175 -12.88 10.15 -32.70
C SER A 175 -12.01 11.43 -32.83
N LEU A 176 -10.87 11.55 -32.14
CA LEU A 176 -9.93 12.69 -32.35
C LEU A 176 -8.43 12.36 -32.56
N LEU A 177 -7.99 11.11 -32.42
CA LEU A 177 -6.56 10.75 -32.52
C LEU A 177 -6.15 10.11 -33.86
N ALA A 178 -6.39 10.82 -34.97
CA ALA A 178 -6.04 10.37 -36.33
C ALA A 178 -5.47 11.47 -37.26
N ALA A 179 -4.86 12.52 -36.70
CA ALA A 179 -4.36 13.68 -37.44
C ALA A 179 -3.05 13.46 -38.25
N ASN A 180 -2.81 12.25 -38.76
CA ASN A 180 -1.61 11.86 -39.52
C ASN A 180 -1.96 11.05 -40.78
N MET A 181 -2.64 11.68 -41.75
CA MET A 181 -2.83 11.12 -43.10
C MET A 181 -2.08 11.96 -44.15
N ALA A 182 -0.83 11.58 -44.42
CA ALA A 182 -0.01 12.20 -45.47
C ALA A 182 -0.38 11.61 -46.86
N THR A 183 -1.36 12.21 -47.53
CA THR A 183 -1.84 11.75 -48.85
C THR A 183 -0.91 12.21 -49.99
N ASN A 184 0.24 11.55 -50.15
CA ASN A 184 1.08 11.68 -51.34
C ASN A 184 0.69 10.61 -52.37
N SER A 185 -0.06 10.99 -53.41
CA SER A 185 -0.37 10.08 -54.52
C SER A 185 -0.56 10.82 -55.85
N ASN A 186 0.45 10.74 -56.71
CA ASN A 186 0.23 10.84 -58.15
C ASN A 186 -0.44 9.55 -58.61
N ASN A 187 -1.67 9.62 -59.17
CA ASN A 187 -1.92 8.87 -60.40
C ASN A 187 -3.11 9.36 -61.24
N ASN A 188 -2.99 9.08 -62.52
CA ASN A 188 -3.85 9.48 -63.62
C ASN A 188 -5.11 8.59 -63.71
N ALA A 189 -6.30 9.18 -63.64
CA ALA A 189 -7.57 8.48 -63.92
C ALA A 189 -8.57 9.44 -64.59
N ASN A 190 -9.13 9.02 -65.73
CA ASN A 190 -10.01 9.82 -66.58
C ASN A 190 -11.45 9.28 -66.53
N MET A 191 -12.43 10.10 -66.13
CA MET A 191 -13.88 9.79 -66.25
C MET A 191 -14.76 11.04 -66.11
N VAL A 192 -15.98 10.95 -66.64
CA VAL A 192 -17.04 11.99 -66.67
C VAL A 192 -18.38 11.38 -66.21
N VAL A 193 -19.44 12.11 -65.86
CA VAL A 193 -19.80 13.53 -66.10
C VAL A 193 -20.16 14.23 -64.75
N TYR A 194 -20.92 15.32 -64.55
CA TYR A 194 -21.94 16.09 -65.30
C TYR A 194 -21.83 17.62 -65.04
N ALA A 195 -22.80 18.42 -65.52
CA ALA A 195 -22.77 19.89 -65.53
C ALA A 195 -23.55 20.55 -64.37
N SER A 196 -23.12 21.78 -64.00
CA SER A 196 -24.01 22.87 -63.58
C SER A 196 -23.36 24.24 -63.80
N ARG A 197 -24.17 25.30 -63.94
CA ARG A 197 -23.76 26.63 -64.44
C ARG A 197 -23.60 27.65 -63.31
N GLY A 198 -22.51 28.41 -63.27
CA GLY A 198 -22.26 29.46 -62.25
C GLY A 198 -21.43 30.65 -62.77
N ARG A 199 -22.03 31.84 -62.76
CA ARG A 199 -21.60 33.13 -63.34
C ARG A 199 -20.20 33.66 -62.91
N GLY A 200 -19.56 34.48 -63.78
CA GLY A 200 -18.48 35.43 -63.41
C GLY A 200 -17.25 35.38 -64.32
N SER A 201 -17.20 35.94 -65.55
CA SER A 201 -17.15 37.36 -65.94
C SER A 201 -15.94 38.19 -65.47
N ASN A 202 -14.76 37.92 -66.05
CA ASN A 202 -13.78 38.94 -66.49
C ASN A 202 -12.80 38.25 -67.46
N ALA A 203 -12.64 38.64 -68.73
CA ALA A 203 -12.24 39.93 -69.32
C ALA A 203 -10.71 40.08 -69.51
N LEU A 204 -10.30 40.00 -70.78
CA LEU A 204 -9.12 40.65 -71.37
C LEU A 204 -7.71 40.36 -70.78
N ARG A 205 -6.97 39.45 -71.41
CA ARG A 205 -5.82 39.77 -72.30
C ARG A 205 -5.13 38.49 -72.78
N GLY A 206 -4.91 38.38 -74.09
CA GLY A 206 -4.01 37.37 -74.66
C GLY A 206 -2.61 37.94 -74.91
N ARG A 207 -1.60 37.07 -74.96
CA ARG A 207 -0.37 37.32 -75.73
C ARG A 207 0.21 36.01 -76.24
N SER A 208 0.59 35.99 -77.51
CA SER A 208 1.30 34.88 -78.15
C SER A 208 2.75 34.78 -77.65
N GLY A 209 3.25 33.55 -77.55
CA GLY A 209 4.61 33.24 -77.08
C GLY A 209 5.20 32.04 -77.83
N GLN A 210 5.52 32.24 -79.11
CA GLN A 210 6.08 31.19 -79.97
C GLN A 210 7.57 30.97 -79.64
N GLY A 211 7.90 29.85 -78.98
CA GLY A 211 9.27 29.44 -78.65
C GLY A 211 9.57 28.04 -79.20
N SER A 212 10.61 27.92 -80.04
CA SER A 212 10.93 26.67 -80.75
C SER A 212 12.42 26.31 -80.63
N ARG A 213 12.71 25.02 -80.83
CA ARG A 213 14.03 24.36 -80.94
C ARG A 213 14.75 24.07 -79.62
N GLY A 214 15.21 22.83 -79.51
CA GLY A 214 15.94 22.29 -78.35
C GLY A 214 16.41 20.85 -78.58
N ARG A 215 17.16 20.59 -79.67
CA ARG A 215 17.89 19.32 -79.83
C ARG A 215 19.14 19.36 -78.94
N ASN A 216 19.43 18.31 -78.16
CA ASN A 216 20.62 17.47 -78.44
C ASN A 216 20.68 16.15 -77.62
N SER A 217 21.34 15.17 -78.24
CA SER A 217 21.96 13.93 -77.79
C SER A 217 22.38 13.80 -76.31
N GLY A 218 22.20 12.59 -75.75
CA GLY A 218 22.59 12.20 -74.38
C GLY A 218 22.87 10.69 -74.23
N ARG A 219 23.91 10.21 -74.93
CA ARG A 219 24.61 8.90 -74.85
C ARG A 219 24.07 7.77 -73.94
N SER A 220 23.91 6.62 -74.60
CA SER A 220 23.82 5.24 -74.10
C SER A 220 24.76 4.87 -72.93
N TYR A 221 24.31 3.91 -72.10
CA TYR A 221 25.15 2.78 -71.68
C TYR A 221 24.35 1.47 -71.62
N ARG A 222 25.01 0.34 -71.86
CA ARG A 222 24.44 -1.02 -71.74
C ARG A 222 24.80 -1.63 -70.38
N GLY A 223 23.89 -2.41 -69.79
CA GLY A 223 24.16 -3.35 -68.71
C GLY A 223 23.20 -4.53 -68.82
N ARG A 224 23.71 -5.78 -68.80
CA ARG A 224 22.91 -7.01 -69.02
C ARG A 224 23.48 -8.17 -68.22
N GLY A 225 22.61 -8.86 -67.49
CA GLY A 225 22.91 -10.10 -66.74
C GLY A 225 23.38 -9.84 -65.29
N GLY A 226 23.09 -10.71 -64.31
CA GLY A 226 22.11 -11.79 -64.29
C GLY A 226 22.69 -13.18 -63.96
N ARG A 227 22.01 -13.86 -63.01
CA ARG A 227 22.41 -15.08 -62.29
C ARG A 227 23.55 -14.87 -61.29
#